data_AF-A0ABD5Z9Z9-F1
#
_entry.id   AF-A0ABD5Z9Z9-F1
#
_cell.length_a   1.000
_cell.length_b   1.000
_cell.length_c   1.000
_cell.angle_alpha   90.00
_cell.angle_beta   90.00
_cell.angle_gamma   90.00
#
_symmetry.space_group_name_H-M   'P 1'
#
loop_
_entity.id
_entity.type
_entity.pdbx_description
1 polymer ?
#
loop_
_entity_poly.entity_id
_entity_poly.type
_entity_poly.pdbx_seq_one_letter_code
_entity_poly.pdbx_strand_id
1 'polypeptide(L)'
;MLSPRTKRNLKKELRQSGLAKLGIVIFAVISFVAVFAPFLAPHDPTAQHLSKKLLPPIGFSKVTTQTTSKMVNGSIQTVTTKKMVNATWAYPLGTDPLGRGMLSRVIYGARTSLVVGLAGTAVAALIGVPVGMAAGYVGGKVDDALMRSADIMLAFPSLVLAVALVGLFGRATIWVPDPWVKLGLAAETMPEAFAVPGTVILVVGLVNWVWLARVARGEALTVSEEEYVKAAKSVGASDVRVVARHVLPNSITPILVLATIQVAAIILLESSLAFLGFSGTTLSWGFDIAQGRQYLATAWWVATIPGLAIVFSVISVNLIGDWLRDALDPGIEGEGGV
;
A
#
# COMPACT_ATOMS: atom_id res chain seq x y z
N MET A 1 5.97 -21.68 13.62
CA MET A 1 6.11 -20.92 14.89
C MET A 1 7.53 -20.37 14.94
N LEU A 2 7.71 -19.08 15.16
CA LEU A 2 9.05 -18.45 15.18
C LEU A 2 9.92 -19.07 16.29
N SER A 3 11.20 -19.32 16.01
CA SER A 3 12.14 -19.85 16.99
C SER A 3 12.29 -18.89 18.19
N PRO A 4 12.55 -19.38 19.41
CA PRO A 4 12.80 -18.50 20.56
C PRO A 4 13.96 -17.52 20.32
N ARG A 5 14.98 -17.94 19.55
CA ARG A 5 16.11 -17.11 19.14
C ARG A 5 15.65 -15.92 18.29
N THR A 6 14.86 -16.19 17.25
CA THR A 6 14.28 -15.16 16.38
C THR A 6 13.46 -14.14 17.17
N LYS A 7 12.62 -14.59 18.11
CA LYS A 7 11.84 -13.69 18.97
C LYS A 7 12.73 -12.81 19.86
N ARG A 8 13.82 -13.37 20.38
CA ARG A 8 14.79 -12.63 21.19
C ARG A 8 15.51 -11.57 20.36
N ASN A 9 15.95 -11.91 19.15
CA ASN A 9 16.66 -10.99 18.25
C ASN A 9 15.75 -9.84 17.82
N LEU A 10 14.51 -10.13 17.40
CA LEU A 10 13.50 -9.10 17.10
C LEU A 10 13.31 -8.11 18.26
N LYS A 11 13.21 -8.60 19.50
CA LYS A 11 13.04 -7.75 20.68
C LYS A 11 14.30 -6.96 21.03
N LYS A 12 15.49 -7.55 20.84
CA LYS A 12 16.78 -6.92 21.08
C LYS A 12 16.99 -5.76 20.09
N GLU A 13 16.87 -6.04 18.80
CA GLU A 13 17.00 -5.04 17.74
C GLU A 13 15.99 -3.91 17.86
N LEU A 14 14.72 -4.24 18.15
CA LEU A 14 13.69 -3.22 18.34
C LEU A 14 14.02 -2.26 19.51
N ARG A 15 14.68 -2.75 20.56
CA ARG A 15 15.08 -1.91 21.69
C ARG A 15 16.26 -1.00 21.33
N GLN A 16 17.17 -1.50 20.49
CA GLN A 16 18.40 -0.81 20.11
C GLN A 16 18.18 0.22 18.99
N SER A 17 17.32 -0.09 18.00
CA SER A 17 17.07 0.78 16.85
C SER A 17 15.95 1.80 17.11
N GLY A 18 16.29 3.10 17.11
CA GLY A 18 15.31 4.19 17.17
C GLY A 18 14.46 4.29 15.90
N LEU A 19 15.06 4.02 14.73
CA LEU A 19 14.40 4.06 13.43
C LEU A 19 13.34 2.95 13.30
N ALA A 20 13.64 1.74 13.79
CA ALA A 20 12.67 0.64 13.84
C ALA A 20 11.42 1.02 14.65
N LYS A 21 11.61 1.61 15.83
CA LYS A 21 10.50 2.09 16.68
C LYS A 21 9.66 3.13 15.96
N LEU A 22 10.30 4.11 15.33
CA LEU A 22 9.61 5.15 14.57
C LEU A 22 8.76 4.54 13.44
N GLY A 23 9.34 3.63 12.65
CA GLY A 23 8.66 2.93 11.58
C GLY A 23 7.42 2.18 12.06
N ILE A 24 7.55 1.41 13.15
CA ILE A 24 6.45 0.67 13.77
C ILE A 24 5.36 1.60 14.31
N VAL A 25 5.74 2.69 14.98
CA VAL A 25 4.77 3.66 15.53
C VAL A 25 3.97 4.30 14.40
N ILE A 26 4.62 4.75 13.33
CA ILE A 26 3.94 5.35 12.18
C ILE A 26 2.99 4.33 11.54
N PHE A 27 3.44 3.08 11.35
CA PHE A 27 2.62 2.04 10.74
C PHE A 27 1.40 1.71 11.60
N ALA A 28 1.60 1.61 12.91
CA ALA A 28 0.54 1.35 13.88
C ALA A 28 -0.50 2.47 13.86
N VAL A 29 -0.07 3.74 13.79
CA VAL A 29 -0.99 4.89 13.67
C VAL A 29 -1.76 4.83 12.36
N ILE A 30 -1.11 4.60 11.22
CA ILE A 30 -1.77 4.53 9.90
C ILE A 30 -2.75 3.34 9.86
N SER A 31 -2.35 2.18 10.38
CA SER A 31 -3.20 0.99 10.47
C SER A 31 -4.39 1.23 11.40
N PHE A 32 -4.18 1.88 12.55
CA PHE A 32 -5.25 2.25 13.47
C PHE A 32 -6.24 3.21 12.80
N VAL A 33 -5.74 4.24 12.12
CA VAL A 33 -6.57 5.20 11.36
C VAL A 33 -7.37 4.51 10.27
N ALA A 34 -6.76 3.57 9.53
CA ALA A 34 -7.42 2.80 8.50
C ALA A 34 -8.51 1.87 9.04
N VAL A 35 -8.24 1.16 10.14
CA VAL A 35 -9.21 0.23 10.76
C VAL A 35 -10.38 1.00 11.35
N PHE A 36 -10.11 2.05 12.12
CA PHE A 36 -11.12 2.85 12.83
C PHE A 36 -11.60 4.08 12.03
N ALA A 37 -11.44 4.06 10.71
CA ALA A 37 -11.82 5.16 9.82
C ALA A 37 -13.25 5.71 10.04
N PRO A 38 -14.30 4.88 10.24
CA PRO A 38 -15.66 5.37 10.47
C PRO A 38 -15.85 6.18 11.74
N PHE A 39 -14.99 5.98 12.74
CA PHE A 39 -15.01 6.73 14.01
C PHE A 39 -14.18 8.00 13.95
N LEU A 40 -13.13 8.00 13.14
CA LEU A 40 -12.16 9.09 13.07
C LEU A 40 -12.49 10.12 11.99
N ALA A 41 -13.16 9.70 10.91
CA ALA A 41 -13.54 10.58 9.83
C ALA A 41 -14.69 11.51 10.25
N PRO A 42 -14.55 12.84 10.09
CA PRO A 42 -15.63 13.77 10.48
C PRO A 42 -16.87 13.70 9.58
N HIS A 43 -16.69 13.32 8.31
CA HIS A 43 -17.72 13.28 7.28
C HIS A 43 -17.58 12.04 6.41
N ASP A 44 -18.65 11.67 5.70
CA ASP A 44 -18.59 10.69 4.62
C ASP A 44 -17.52 11.10 3.57
N PRO A 45 -16.55 10.23 3.27
CA PRO A 45 -15.47 10.53 2.33
C PRO A 45 -15.92 10.66 0.86
N THR A 46 -17.14 10.22 0.53
CA THR A 46 -17.71 10.19 -0.83
C THR A 46 -18.77 11.27 -1.05
N ALA A 47 -19.43 11.75 0.00
CA ALA A 47 -20.47 12.78 -0.07
C ALA A 47 -19.95 14.12 -0.62
N GLN A 48 -20.58 14.61 -1.69
CA GLN A 48 -20.14 15.82 -2.40
C GLN A 48 -20.93 17.05 -1.95
N HIS A 49 -20.22 18.14 -1.66
CA HIS A 49 -20.82 19.41 -1.27
C HIS A 49 -20.27 20.54 -2.14
N LEU A 50 -20.88 20.74 -3.31
CA LEU A 50 -20.36 21.66 -4.34
C LEU A 50 -20.30 23.14 -3.88
N SER A 51 -21.09 23.53 -2.89
CA SER A 51 -21.03 24.86 -2.27
C SER A 51 -19.79 25.07 -1.40
N LYS A 52 -19.12 23.98 -0.99
CA LYS A 52 -17.95 23.94 -0.12
C LYS A 52 -16.70 23.46 -0.87
N LYS A 53 -16.60 23.72 -2.18
CA LYS A 53 -15.42 23.34 -2.97
C LYS A 53 -14.19 24.14 -2.56
N LEU A 54 -13.04 23.47 -2.50
CA LEU A 54 -11.73 24.09 -2.33
C LEU A 54 -11.66 25.03 -1.10
N LEU A 55 -12.29 24.64 0.01
CA LEU A 55 -12.12 25.32 1.29
C LEU A 55 -10.68 25.11 1.77
N PRO A 56 -9.99 26.17 2.24
CA PRO A 56 -8.63 26.05 2.73
C PRO A 56 -8.57 25.27 4.05
N PRO A 57 -7.45 24.58 4.32
CA PRO A 57 -7.18 23.97 5.62
C PRO A 57 -7.07 25.03 6.72
N ILE A 58 -7.22 24.60 7.98
CA ILE A 58 -7.09 25.48 9.14
C ILE A 58 -5.73 26.20 9.11
N GLY A 59 -5.76 27.49 9.44
CA GLY A 59 -4.58 28.37 9.37
C GLY A 59 -4.36 29.02 8.00
N PHE A 60 -5.15 28.66 6.98
CA PHE A 60 -5.10 29.27 5.66
C PHE A 60 -6.42 29.94 5.28
N SER A 61 -6.35 30.95 4.42
CA SER A 61 -7.51 31.66 3.88
C SER A 61 -7.34 31.88 2.39
N LYS A 62 -8.43 31.83 1.63
CA LYS A 62 -8.41 32.02 0.17
C LYS A 62 -9.29 33.20 -0.21
N VAL A 63 -8.78 34.09 -1.06
CA VAL A 63 -9.60 35.14 -1.68
C VAL A 63 -10.23 34.53 -2.94
N THR A 64 -11.55 34.35 -2.92
CA THR A 64 -12.30 33.86 -4.08
C THR A 64 -13.12 34.99 -4.66
N THR A 65 -13.02 35.15 -5.98
CA THR A 65 -13.84 36.09 -6.72
C THR A 65 -15.24 35.50 -6.88
N GLN A 66 -16.22 36.00 -6.12
CA GLN A 66 -17.62 35.64 -6.27
C GLN A 66 -18.32 36.62 -7.19
N THR A 67 -18.83 36.10 -8.29
CA THR A 67 -19.67 36.84 -9.22
C THR A 67 -21.10 36.79 -8.71
N THR A 68 -21.55 37.86 -8.06
CA THR A 68 -22.94 37.96 -7.61
C THR A 68 -23.67 38.93 -8.51
N SER A 69 -24.74 38.48 -9.14
CA SER A 69 -25.67 39.35 -9.86
C SER A 69 -26.38 40.23 -8.84
N LYS A 70 -25.96 41.49 -8.74
CA LYS A 70 -26.67 42.50 -7.94
C LYS A 70 -27.38 43.44 -8.90
N MET A 71 -28.60 43.83 -8.57
CA MET A 71 -29.22 44.96 -9.23
C MET A 71 -28.45 46.22 -8.82
N VAL A 72 -27.80 46.85 -9.79
CA VAL A 72 -27.13 48.13 -9.62
C VAL A 72 -27.82 49.09 -10.58
N ASN A 73 -28.47 50.12 -10.04
CA ASN A 73 -29.25 51.11 -10.80
C ASN A 73 -30.27 50.50 -11.79
N GLY A 74 -31.06 49.51 -11.35
CA GLY A 74 -32.16 48.95 -12.16
C GLY A 74 -31.73 48.03 -13.32
N SER A 75 -30.45 47.69 -13.45
CA SER A 75 -29.92 46.70 -14.39
C SER A 75 -29.23 45.55 -13.64
N ILE A 76 -29.38 44.32 -14.12
CA ILE A 76 -28.67 43.16 -13.56
C ILE A 76 -27.20 43.29 -13.96
N GLN A 77 -26.36 43.70 -13.02
CA GLN A 77 -24.92 43.78 -13.24
C GLN A 77 -24.21 42.66 -12.49
N THR A 78 -23.29 42.05 -13.21
CA THR A 78 -22.43 40.97 -12.75
C THR A 78 -21.34 41.57 -11.86
N VAL A 79 -21.57 41.67 -10.54
CA VAL A 79 -20.59 42.28 -9.62
C VAL A 79 -19.61 41.23 -9.12
N THR A 80 -18.38 41.37 -9.55
CA THR A 80 -17.24 40.52 -9.22
C THR A 80 -16.64 40.95 -7.88
N THR A 81 -17.16 40.43 -6.77
CA THR A 81 -16.66 40.78 -5.42
C THR A 81 -15.63 39.75 -4.96
N LYS A 82 -14.44 40.21 -4.57
CA LYS A 82 -13.44 39.37 -3.89
C LYS A 82 -13.94 39.06 -2.48
N LYS A 83 -14.42 37.84 -2.24
CA LYS A 83 -14.82 37.37 -0.91
C LYS A 83 -13.71 36.50 -0.33
N MET A 84 -13.25 36.86 0.87
CA MET A 84 -12.34 36.01 1.64
C MET A 84 -13.13 34.81 2.18
N VAL A 85 -12.66 33.61 1.83
CA VAL A 85 -13.19 32.34 2.32
C VAL A 85 -12.23 31.81 3.37
N ASN A 86 -12.71 31.74 4.61
CA ASN A 86 -11.93 31.28 5.75
C ASN A 86 -12.04 29.76 5.91
N ALA A 87 -11.02 29.17 6.54
CA ALA A 87 -11.05 27.78 6.96
C ALA A 87 -12.17 27.53 7.97
N THR A 88 -12.67 26.29 8.03
CA THR A 88 -13.74 25.89 8.95
C THR A 88 -13.28 24.66 9.73
N TRP A 89 -13.52 24.62 11.04
CA TRP A 89 -13.20 23.47 11.90
C TRP A 89 -13.89 22.17 11.48
N ALA A 90 -15.02 22.26 10.79
CA ALA A 90 -15.69 21.11 10.18
C ALA A 90 -14.84 20.42 9.08
N TYR A 91 -13.91 21.13 8.45
CA TYR A 91 -13.00 20.59 7.42
C TYR A 91 -11.54 20.95 7.77
N PRO A 92 -10.92 20.26 8.74
CA PRO A 92 -9.61 20.66 9.25
C PRO A 92 -8.51 20.73 8.19
N LEU A 93 -8.52 19.76 7.27
CA LEU A 93 -7.57 19.67 6.16
C LEU A 93 -8.13 20.29 4.86
N GLY A 94 -9.20 21.07 4.96
CA GLY A 94 -9.87 21.67 3.81
C GLY A 94 -10.71 20.66 3.01
N THR A 95 -11.15 21.09 1.83
CA THR A 95 -11.95 20.28 0.91
C THR A 95 -11.33 20.22 -0.49
N ASP A 96 -11.79 19.22 -1.25
CA ASP A 96 -11.36 18.99 -2.63
C ASP A 96 -12.23 19.73 -3.67
N PRO A 97 -11.98 19.56 -4.98
CA PRO A 97 -12.78 20.18 -6.05
C PRO A 97 -14.25 19.73 -6.12
N LEU A 98 -14.63 18.67 -5.41
CA LEU A 98 -16.00 18.18 -5.28
C LEU A 98 -16.62 18.56 -3.92
N GLY A 99 -15.87 19.29 -3.07
CA GLY A 99 -16.29 19.70 -1.74
C GLY A 99 -16.30 18.57 -0.71
N ARG A 100 -15.59 17.47 -0.98
CA ARG A 100 -15.39 16.37 -0.04
C ARG A 100 -14.30 16.75 0.96
N GLY A 101 -14.46 16.36 2.22
CA GLY A 101 -13.50 16.68 3.28
C GLY A 101 -12.18 15.94 3.12
N MET A 102 -11.06 16.66 3.01
CA MET A 102 -9.74 16.06 2.76
C MET A 102 -9.30 15.13 3.89
N LEU A 103 -9.64 15.46 5.14
CA LEU A 103 -9.33 14.61 6.30
C LEU A 103 -10.00 13.23 6.20
N SER A 104 -11.32 13.20 5.95
CA SER A 104 -12.04 11.93 5.73
C SER A 104 -11.46 11.13 4.58
N ARG A 105 -11.13 11.80 3.46
CA ARG A 105 -10.55 11.14 2.29
C ARG A 105 -9.19 10.54 2.56
N VAL A 106 -8.33 11.22 3.30
CA VAL A 106 -7.00 10.72 3.67
C VAL A 106 -7.10 9.53 4.62
N ILE A 107 -8.01 9.59 5.61
CA ILE A 107 -8.27 8.50 6.56
C ILE A 107 -8.76 7.23 5.83
N TYR A 108 -9.78 7.35 4.99
CA TYR A 108 -10.30 6.20 4.24
C TYR A 108 -9.35 5.76 3.11
N GLY A 109 -8.60 6.69 2.52
CA GLY A 109 -7.56 6.39 1.55
C GLY A 109 -6.46 5.50 2.13
N ALA A 110 -6.12 5.68 3.42
CA ALA A 110 -5.19 4.83 4.14
C ALA A 110 -5.63 3.37 4.11
N ARG A 111 -6.93 3.12 4.33
CA ARG A 111 -7.51 1.77 4.28
C ARG A 111 -7.36 1.15 2.90
N THR A 112 -7.75 1.88 1.84
CA THR A 112 -7.64 1.37 0.47
C THR A 112 -6.19 1.04 0.11
N SER A 113 -5.26 1.97 0.30
CA SER A 113 -3.86 1.78 -0.11
C SER A 113 -3.15 0.71 0.72
N LEU A 114 -3.41 0.59 2.04
CA LEU A 114 -2.87 -0.50 2.86
C LEU A 114 -3.40 -1.87 2.42
N VAL A 115 -4.71 -1.99 2.15
CA VAL A 115 -5.29 -3.24 1.65
C VAL A 115 -4.65 -3.64 0.33
N VAL A 116 -4.46 -2.69 -0.59
CA VAL A 116 -3.82 -3.00 -1.89
C VAL A 116 -2.36 -3.39 -1.71
N GLY A 117 -1.60 -2.67 -0.88
CA GLY A 117 -0.22 -3.01 -0.55
C GLY A 117 -0.06 -4.43 -0.01
N LEU A 118 -0.84 -4.76 1.03
CA LEU A 118 -0.76 -6.05 1.71
C LEU A 118 -1.30 -7.20 0.86
N ALA A 119 -2.49 -7.04 0.26
CA ALA A 119 -3.11 -8.07 -0.56
C ALA A 119 -2.33 -8.30 -1.86
N GLY A 120 -1.81 -7.24 -2.48
CA GLY A 120 -0.96 -7.32 -3.66
C GLY A 120 0.34 -8.08 -3.38
N THR A 121 1.01 -7.78 -2.26
CA THR A 121 2.18 -8.55 -1.82
C THR A 121 1.82 -10.00 -1.54
N ALA A 122 0.66 -10.28 -0.92
CA ALA A 122 0.21 -11.64 -0.67
C ALA A 122 0.00 -12.41 -1.98
N VAL A 123 -0.65 -11.80 -2.99
CA VAL A 123 -0.79 -12.41 -4.33
C VAL A 123 0.58 -12.64 -4.97
N ALA A 124 1.48 -11.67 -4.89
CA ALA A 124 2.84 -11.81 -5.41
C ALA A 124 3.60 -12.97 -4.73
N ALA A 125 3.45 -13.14 -3.42
CA ALA A 125 4.06 -14.23 -2.66
C ALA A 125 3.43 -15.59 -2.98
N LEU A 126 2.10 -15.64 -3.11
CA LEU A 126 1.35 -16.86 -3.45
C LEU A 126 1.73 -17.42 -4.82
N ILE A 127 2.15 -16.57 -5.75
CA ILE A 127 2.63 -16.99 -7.08
C ILE A 127 4.15 -17.19 -7.04
N GLY A 128 4.87 -16.17 -6.57
CA GLY A 128 6.32 -16.10 -6.68
C GLY A 128 7.03 -17.14 -5.83
N VAL A 129 6.61 -17.34 -4.58
CA VAL A 129 7.28 -18.30 -3.70
C VAL A 129 7.16 -19.72 -4.25
N PRO A 130 5.97 -20.26 -4.60
CA PRO A 130 5.89 -21.60 -5.18
C PRO A 130 6.70 -21.75 -6.47
N VAL A 131 6.65 -20.77 -7.38
CA VAL A 131 7.42 -20.81 -8.63
C VAL A 131 8.93 -20.81 -8.36
N GLY A 132 9.40 -19.96 -7.45
CA GLY A 132 10.80 -19.89 -7.05
C GLY A 132 11.28 -21.17 -6.37
N MET A 133 10.51 -21.69 -5.41
CA MET A 133 10.84 -22.95 -4.73
C MET A 133 10.89 -24.12 -5.71
N ALA A 134 9.95 -24.20 -6.66
CA ALA A 134 9.95 -25.25 -7.69
C ALA A 134 11.16 -25.12 -8.62
N ALA A 135 11.47 -23.91 -9.08
CA ALA A 135 12.62 -23.63 -9.95
C ALA A 135 13.94 -24.00 -9.26
N GLY A 136 14.15 -23.51 -8.04
CA GLY A 136 15.39 -23.75 -7.30
C GLY A 136 15.56 -25.19 -6.82
N TYR A 137 14.49 -25.86 -6.39
CA TYR A 137 14.58 -27.24 -5.89
C TYR A 137 14.74 -28.27 -7.02
N VAL A 138 14.01 -28.13 -8.13
CA VAL A 138 14.07 -29.11 -9.23
C VAL A 138 15.30 -28.88 -10.11
N GLY A 139 15.68 -27.62 -10.33
CA GLY A 139 16.81 -27.27 -11.17
C GLY A 139 16.62 -27.60 -12.66
N GLY A 140 17.71 -27.48 -13.43
CA GLY A 140 17.77 -27.86 -14.84
C GLY A 140 16.73 -27.14 -15.71
N LYS A 141 16.05 -27.88 -16.60
CA LYS A 141 15.12 -27.31 -17.58
C LYS A 141 13.90 -26.63 -16.96
N VAL A 142 13.45 -27.08 -15.79
CA VAL A 142 12.29 -26.50 -15.10
C VAL A 142 12.66 -25.12 -14.56
N ASP A 143 13.84 -25.03 -13.95
CA ASP A 143 14.41 -23.76 -13.52
C ASP A 143 14.54 -22.78 -14.69
N ASP A 144 15.23 -23.22 -15.75
CA ASP A 144 15.45 -22.40 -16.95
C ASP A 144 14.13 -21.92 -17.55
N ALA A 145 13.12 -22.79 -17.70
CA ALA A 145 11.83 -22.41 -18.26
C ALA A 145 11.07 -21.40 -17.39
N LEU A 146 10.98 -21.65 -16.07
CA LEU A 146 10.26 -20.77 -15.14
C LEU A 146 10.94 -19.41 -15.00
N MET A 147 12.27 -19.40 -14.87
CA MET A 147 13.05 -18.17 -14.78
C MET A 147 13.07 -17.42 -16.10
N ARG A 148 13.02 -18.11 -17.25
CA ARG A 148 12.88 -17.43 -18.54
C ARG A 148 11.56 -16.69 -18.66
N SER A 149 10.44 -17.27 -18.21
CA SER A 149 9.16 -16.56 -18.14
C SER A 149 9.23 -15.34 -17.23
N ALA A 150 9.91 -15.47 -16.08
CA ALA A 150 10.13 -14.37 -15.16
C ALA A 150 11.01 -13.25 -15.76
N ASP A 151 12.08 -13.61 -16.48
CA ASP A 151 12.97 -12.69 -17.20
C ASP A 151 12.21 -11.90 -18.28
N ILE A 152 11.37 -12.60 -19.06
CA ILE A 152 10.53 -11.96 -20.10
C ILE A 152 9.62 -10.90 -19.47
N MET A 153 9.02 -11.19 -18.31
CA MET A 153 8.14 -10.24 -17.64
C MET A 153 8.90 -8.99 -17.16
N LEU A 154 10.13 -9.14 -16.67
CA LEU A 154 10.98 -8.00 -16.25
C LEU A 154 11.49 -7.15 -17.43
N ALA A 155 11.44 -7.66 -18.66
CA ALA A 155 11.78 -6.87 -19.84
C ALA A 155 10.79 -5.72 -20.07
N PHE A 156 9.56 -5.82 -19.54
CA PHE A 156 8.55 -4.78 -19.62
C PHE A 156 8.66 -3.82 -18.42
N PRO A 157 8.58 -2.49 -18.63
CA PRO A 157 8.44 -1.54 -17.54
C PRO A 157 7.19 -1.86 -16.70
N SER A 158 7.35 -1.99 -15.39
CA SER A 158 6.31 -2.46 -14.47
C SER A 158 5.01 -1.64 -14.56
N LEU A 159 5.12 -0.32 -14.66
CA LEU A 159 3.96 0.58 -14.79
C LEU A 159 3.23 0.38 -16.13
N VAL A 160 3.97 0.21 -17.23
CA VAL A 160 3.39 0.00 -18.57
C VAL A 160 2.66 -1.33 -18.61
N LEU A 161 3.29 -2.39 -18.09
CA LEU A 161 2.67 -3.70 -17.97
C LEU A 161 1.41 -3.65 -17.08
N ALA A 162 1.49 -2.98 -15.94
CA ALA A 162 0.35 -2.84 -15.04
C ALA A 162 -0.84 -2.12 -15.69
N VAL A 163 -0.59 -1.00 -16.39
CA VAL A 163 -1.63 -0.27 -17.12
C VAL A 163 -2.26 -1.14 -18.20
N ALA A 164 -1.45 -1.87 -18.98
CA ALA A 164 -1.93 -2.78 -20.01
C ALA A 164 -2.80 -3.90 -19.42
N LEU A 165 -2.39 -4.51 -18.31
CA LEU A 165 -3.13 -5.58 -17.64
C LEU A 165 -4.44 -5.07 -17.01
N VAL A 166 -4.47 -3.87 -16.43
CA VAL A 166 -5.73 -3.26 -15.96
C VAL A 166 -6.66 -2.97 -17.14
N GLY A 167 -6.11 -2.49 -18.26
CA GLY A 167 -6.88 -2.29 -19.50
C GLY A 167 -7.48 -3.60 -20.02
N LEU A 168 -6.73 -4.69 -19.96
CA LEU A 168 -7.15 -6.02 -20.41
C LEU A 168 -8.19 -6.66 -19.49
N PHE A 169 -7.95 -6.66 -18.18
CA PHE A 169 -8.83 -7.29 -17.19
C PHE A 169 -10.04 -6.42 -16.81
N GLY A 170 -10.05 -5.15 -17.22
CA GLY A 170 -11.08 -4.19 -16.86
C GLY A 170 -11.00 -3.71 -15.41
N ARG A 171 -11.90 -2.82 -15.01
CA ARG A 171 -11.89 -2.20 -13.67
C ARG A 171 -12.88 -2.89 -12.73
N ALA A 172 -12.51 -4.08 -12.24
CA ALA A 172 -13.31 -4.78 -11.25
C ALA A 172 -13.08 -4.19 -9.85
N THR A 173 -14.17 -3.81 -9.18
CA THR A 173 -14.18 -3.36 -7.79
C THR A 173 -14.92 -4.38 -6.94
N ILE A 174 -14.35 -4.71 -5.79
CA ILE A 174 -14.93 -5.61 -4.80
C ILE A 174 -15.46 -4.73 -3.67
N TRP A 175 -16.75 -4.83 -3.40
CA TRP A 175 -17.37 -4.09 -2.30
C TRP A 175 -17.27 -4.92 -1.03
N VAL A 176 -16.52 -4.40 -0.06
CA VAL A 176 -16.34 -5.05 1.24
C VAL A 176 -17.18 -4.29 2.28
N PRO A 177 -18.12 -4.94 2.96
CA PRO A 177 -18.88 -4.32 4.03
C PRO A 177 -17.95 -3.81 5.14
N ASP A 178 -18.18 -2.58 5.62
CA ASP A 178 -17.45 -2.05 6.77
C ASP A 178 -17.95 -2.75 8.05
N PRO A 179 -17.06 -3.39 8.83
CA PRO A 179 -17.47 -4.14 10.00
C PRO A 179 -18.11 -3.25 11.07
N TRP A 180 -17.64 -2.01 11.24
CA TRP A 180 -18.12 -1.10 12.28
C TRP A 180 -19.47 -0.50 11.95
N VAL A 181 -19.67 -0.11 10.69
CA VAL A 181 -20.95 0.43 10.21
C VAL A 181 -22.01 -0.67 10.17
N LYS A 182 -21.68 -1.86 9.65
CA LYS A 182 -22.61 -2.98 9.57
C LYS A 182 -23.06 -3.50 10.95
N LEU A 183 -22.19 -3.40 11.96
CA LEU A 183 -22.53 -3.73 13.34
C LEU A 183 -23.33 -2.62 14.05
N GLY A 184 -23.57 -1.49 13.40
CA GLY A 184 -24.26 -0.34 13.99
C GLY A 184 -23.43 0.38 15.07
N LEU A 185 -22.11 0.17 15.09
CA LEU A 185 -21.21 0.78 16.08
C LEU A 185 -20.70 2.16 15.65
N ALA A 186 -20.63 2.42 14.34
CA ALA A 186 -20.19 3.68 13.76
C ALA A 186 -21.38 4.60 13.38
N ALA A 187 -21.08 5.85 13.05
CA ALA A 187 -22.09 6.82 12.65
C ALA A 187 -22.85 6.36 11.39
N GLU A 188 -24.18 6.49 11.40
CA GLU A 188 -25.09 6.07 10.29
C GLU A 188 -24.81 6.80 8.97
N THR A 189 -24.18 7.97 9.03
CA THR A 189 -23.81 8.75 7.84
C THR A 189 -22.60 8.17 7.10
N MET A 190 -21.91 7.17 7.65
CA MET A 190 -20.72 6.59 7.04
C MET A 190 -21.08 5.50 6.02
N PRO A 191 -20.26 5.29 4.97
CA PRO A 191 -20.52 4.26 3.98
C PRO A 191 -20.57 2.85 4.58
N GLU A 192 -21.64 2.09 4.30
CA GLU A 192 -21.81 0.70 4.77
C GLU A 192 -20.80 -0.29 4.15
N ALA A 193 -20.23 0.07 3.01
CA ALA A 193 -19.21 -0.72 2.32
C ALA A 193 -18.17 0.21 1.67
N PHE A 194 -16.96 -0.30 1.53
CA PHE A 194 -15.88 0.39 0.82
C PHE A 194 -15.43 -0.42 -0.40
N ALA A 195 -15.04 0.29 -1.44
CA ALA A 195 -14.60 -0.30 -2.71
C ALA A 195 -13.11 -0.65 -2.63
N VAL A 196 -12.80 -1.93 -2.82
CA VAL A 196 -11.44 -2.47 -2.96
C VAL A 196 -11.15 -2.68 -4.45
N PRO A 197 -10.05 -2.16 -4.99
CA PRO A 197 -9.74 -2.29 -6.41
C PRO A 197 -9.19 -3.69 -6.73
N GLY A 198 -10.09 -4.67 -6.88
CA GLY A 198 -9.76 -6.09 -7.07
C GLY A 198 -8.83 -6.34 -8.26
N THR A 199 -9.10 -5.72 -9.42
CA THR A 199 -8.18 -5.84 -10.57
C THR A 199 -6.80 -5.30 -10.23
N VAL A 200 -6.70 -4.15 -9.56
CA VAL A 200 -5.41 -3.54 -9.25
C VAL A 200 -4.60 -4.46 -8.34
N ILE A 201 -5.22 -5.06 -7.31
CA ILE A 201 -4.56 -6.03 -6.41
C ILE A 201 -3.97 -7.20 -7.20
N LEU A 202 -4.75 -7.78 -8.12
CA LEU A 202 -4.27 -8.88 -8.95
C LEU A 202 -3.13 -8.43 -9.86
N VAL A 203 -3.28 -7.29 -10.52
CA VAL A 203 -2.28 -6.75 -11.45
C VAL A 203 -0.97 -6.41 -10.75
N VAL A 204 -1.00 -5.66 -9.64
CA VAL A 204 0.23 -5.32 -8.92
C VAL A 204 0.91 -6.56 -8.35
N GLY A 205 0.15 -7.57 -7.92
CA GLY A 205 0.69 -8.87 -7.51
C GLY A 205 1.35 -9.63 -8.67
N LEU A 206 0.67 -9.70 -9.83
CA LEU A 206 1.17 -10.30 -11.06
C LEU A 206 2.38 -9.58 -11.66
N VAL A 207 2.55 -8.28 -11.39
CA VAL A 207 3.73 -7.53 -11.86
C VAL A 207 4.93 -7.74 -10.91
N ASN A 208 4.68 -8.05 -9.63
CA ASN A 208 5.74 -8.08 -8.61
C ASN A 208 6.16 -9.49 -8.14
N TRP A 209 5.46 -10.57 -8.55
CA TRP A 209 5.78 -11.93 -8.10
C TRP A 209 7.20 -12.39 -8.46
N VAL A 210 7.78 -11.88 -9.56
CA VAL A 210 9.11 -12.30 -10.03
C VAL A 210 10.20 -11.99 -9.00
N TRP A 211 10.11 -10.87 -8.29
CA TRP A 211 11.07 -10.52 -7.24
C TRP A 211 11.09 -11.56 -6.12
N LEU A 212 9.90 -11.97 -5.65
CA LEU A 212 9.76 -13.00 -4.62
C LEU A 212 10.17 -14.38 -5.15
N ALA A 213 9.89 -14.69 -6.42
CA ALA A 213 10.33 -15.93 -7.05
C ALA A 213 11.84 -16.05 -7.12
N ARG A 214 12.55 -14.97 -7.45
CA ARG A 214 14.03 -14.99 -7.52
C ARG A 214 14.66 -15.25 -6.16
N VAL A 215 14.15 -14.61 -5.10
CA VAL A 215 14.65 -14.85 -3.75
C VAL A 215 14.31 -16.27 -3.31
N ALA A 216 13.06 -16.71 -3.48
CA ALA A 216 12.67 -18.09 -3.14
C ALA A 216 13.48 -19.14 -3.91
N ARG A 217 13.83 -18.88 -5.18
CA ARG A 217 14.72 -19.75 -5.97
C ARG A 217 16.12 -19.81 -5.39
N GLY A 218 16.74 -18.66 -5.11
CA GLY A 218 18.09 -18.59 -4.56
C GLY A 218 18.18 -19.36 -3.24
N GLU A 219 17.21 -19.14 -2.36
CA GLU A 219 17.12 -19.84 -1.08
C GLU A 219 16.86 -21.34 -1.24
N ALA A 220 15.99 -21.72 -2.17
CA ALA A 220 15.72 -23.13 -2.44
C ALA A 220 16.99 -23.87 -2.91
N LEU A 221 17.80 -23.26 -3.79
CA LEU A 221 19.08 -23.81 -4.24
C LEU A 221 20.07 -23.99 -3.09
N THR A 222 20.19 -22.98 -2.22
CA THR A 222 21.10 -23.05 -1.07
C THR A 222 20.65 -24.10 -0.06
N VAL A 223 19.37 -24.03 0.34
CA VAL A 223 18.83 -24.90 1.39
C VAL A 223 18.70 -26.36 0.92
N SER A 224 18.47 -26.62 -0.37
CA SER A 224 18.41 -27.99 -0.89
C SER A 224 19.75 -28.74 -0.81
N GLU A 225 20.86 -28.01 -0.76
CA GLU A 225 22.21 -28.58 -0.68
C GLU A 225 22.65 -28.95 0.74
N GLU A 226 21.87 -28.56 1.75
CA GLU A 226 22.14 -28.85 3.16
C GLU A 226 22.10 -30.35 3.49
N GLU A 227 22.97 -30.78 4.41
CA GLU A 227 23.14 -32.19 4.77
C GLU A 227 21.84 -32.84 5.30
N TYR A 228 21.06 -32.11 6.09
CA TYR A 228 19.79 -32.61 6.64
C TYR A 228 18.72 -32.82 5.56
N VAL A 229 18.75 -32.02 4.49
CA VAL A 229 17.83 -32.17 3.35
C VAL A 229 18.22 -33.40 2.53
N LYS A 230 19.52 -33.55 2.25
CA LYS A 230 20.05 -34.73 1.56
C LYS A 230 19.76 -36.02 2.34
N ALA A 231 19.96 -36.00 3.66
CA ALA A 231 19.64 -37.13 4.53
C ALA A 231 18.14 -37.48 4.49
N ALA A 232 17.24 -36.49 4.56
CA ALA A 232 15.80 -36.72 4.48
C ALA A 232 15.40 -37.38 3.14
N LYS A 233 16.04 -36.98 2.03
CA LYS A 233 15.83 -37.59 0.71
C LYS A 233 16.35 -39.03 0.65
N SER A 234 17.53 -39.30 1.22
CA SER A 234 18.10 -40.66 1.29
C SER A 234 17.23 -41.63 2.10
N VAL A 235 16.43 -41.14 3.04
CA VAL A 235 15.46 -41.92 3.82
C VAL A 235 14.12 -42.11 3.07
N GLY A 236 13.98 -41.57 1.86
CA GLY A 236 12.81 -41.77 0.99
C GLY A 236 11.71 -40.71 1.13
N ALA A 237 12.02 -39.52 1.65
CA ALA A 237 11.06 -38.41 1.66
C ALA A 237 10.74 -37.94 0.24
N SER A 238 9.46 -37.75 -0.09
CA SER A 238 9.04 -37.21 -1.38
C SER A 238 9.44 -35.74 -1.55
N ASP A 239 9.73 -35.32 -2.78
CA ASP A 239 10.18 -33.96 -3.10
C ASP A 239 9.24 -32.87 -2.56
N VAL A 240 7.92 -33.06 -2.71
CA VAL A 240 6.92 -32.12 -2.17
C VAL A 240 7.02 -32.01 -0.64
N ARG A 241 7.25 -33.14 0.04
CA ARG A 241 7.42 -33.17 1.50
C ARG A 241 8.74 -32.51 1.91
N VAL A 242 9.81 -32.73 1.15
CA VAL A 242 11.11 -32.09 1.38
C VAL A 242 10.97 -30.57 1.25
N VAL A 243 10.40 -30.08 0.15
CA VAL A 243 10.17 -28.65 -0.07
C VAL A 243 9.29 -28.05 1.00
N ALA A 244 8.12 -28.65 1.29
CA ALA A 244 7.15 -28.06 2.20
C ALA A 244 7.56 -28.11 3.68
N ARG A 245 8.33 -29.11 4.11
CA ARG A 245 8.71 -29.28 5.53
C ARG A 245 10.14 -28.91 5.86
N HIS A 246 11.05 -28.88 4.89
CA HIS A 246 12.47 -28.64 5.14
C HIS A 246 12.97 -27.41 4.38
N VAL A 247 12.69 -27.27 3.08
CA VAL A 247 13.25 -26.14 2.32
C VAL A 247 12.50 -24.84 2.62
N LEU A 248 11.19 -24.79 2.35
CA LEU A 248 10.38 -23.59 2.50
C LEU A 248 10.44 -23.02 3.93
N PRO A 249 10.26 -23.80 5.01
CA PRO A 249 10.31 -23.25 6.36
C PRO A 249 11.64 -22.57 6.72
N ASN A 250 12.76 -23.04 6.14
CA ASN A 250 14.08 -22.46 6.37
C ASN A 250 14.36 -21.26 5.45
N SER A 251 13.66 -21.15 4.31
CA SER A 251 13.74 -20.00 3.38
C SER A 251 12.74 -18.87 3.70
N ILE A 252 11.83 -19.04 4.67
CA ILE A 252 10.77 -18.06 4.97
C ILE A 252 11.34 -16.69 5.38
N THR A 253 12.46 -16.68 6.10
CA THR A 253 13.07 -15.46 6.64
C THR A 253 13.37 -14.41 5.55
N PRO A 254 14.25 -14.68 4.56
CA PRO A 254 14.56 -13.70 3.51
C PRO A 254 13.35 -13.39 2.62
N ILE A 255 12.45 -14.36 2.42
CA ILE A 255 11.19 -14.15 1.69
C ILE A 255 10.30 -13.13 2.41
N LEU A 256 10.17 -13.22 3.73
CA LEU A 256 9.37 -12.28 4.52
C LEU A 256 10.00 -10.88 4.53
N VAL A 257 11.32 -10.79 4.65
CA VAL A 257 12.04 -9.52 4.54
C VAL A 257 11.72 -8.85 3.20
N LEU A 258 11.89 -9.56 2.08
CA LEU A 258 11.57 -9.00 0.77
C LEU A 258 10.08 -8.65 0.63
N ALA A 259 9.18 -9.49 1.15
CA ALA A 259 7.74 -9.23 1.09
C ALA A 259 7.36 -7.91 1.76
N THR A 260 7.98 -7.56 2.90
CA THR A 260 7.73 -6.27 3.56
C THR A 260 8.14 -5.07 2.70
N ILE A 261 9.30 -5.13 2.06
CA ILE A 261 9.76 -4.08 1.12
C ILE A 261 8.80 -3.97 -0.06
N GLN A 262 8.29 -5.10 -0.56
CA GLN A 262 7.35 -5.10 -1.68
C GLN A 262 6.00 -4.47 -1.34
N VAL A 263 5.57 -4.44 -0.08
CA VAL A 263 4.35 -3.70 0.31
C VAL A 263 4.50 -2.22 -0.01
N ALA A 264 5.65 -1.62 0.30
CA ALA A 264 5.91 -0.21 0.01
C ALA A 264 5.96 0.06 -1.51
N ALA A 265 6.63 -0.81 -2.26
CA ALA A 265 6.69 -0.71 -3.72
C ALA A 265 5.30 -0.82 -4.37
N ILE A 266 4.44 -1.71 -3.87
CA ILE A 266 3.08 -1.89 -4.36
C ILE A 266 2.19 -0.70 -4.01
N ILE A 267 2.33 -0.09 -2.83
CA ILE A 267 1.60 1.15 -2.47
C ILE A 267 1.91 2.27 -3.46
N LEU A 268 3.19 2.44 -3.83
CA LEU A 268 3.63 3.42 -4.83
C LEU A 268 3.09 3.10 -6.23
N LEU A 269 3.10 1.82 -6.63
CA LEU A 269 2.55 1.39 -7.91
C LEU A 269 1.03 1.59 -7.98
N GLU A 270 0.28 1.24 -6.93
CA GLU A 270 -1.16 1.53 -6.82
C GLU A 270 -1.44 3.02 -6.93
N SER A 271 -0.70 3.83 -6.18
CA SER A 271 -0.85 5.29 -6.22
C SER A 271 -0.58 5.86 -7.61
N SER A 272 0.40 5.29 -8.33
CA SER A 272 0.73 5.68 -9.70
C SER A 272 -0.40 5.29 -10.68
N LEU A 273 -0.92 4.07 -10.57
CA LEU A 273 -2.06 3.60 -11.37
C LEU A 273 -3.32 4.43 -11.11
N ALA A 274 -3.61 4.72 -9.84
CA ALA A 274 -4.72 5.56 -9.42
C ALA A 274 -4.60 6.99 -9.96
N PHE A 275 -3.39 7.55 -9.90
CA PHE A 275 -3.11 8.87 -10.45
C PHE A 275 -3.33 8.95 -11.97
N LEU A 276 -3.03 7.85 -12.67
CA LEU A 276 -3.26 7.71 -14.12
C LEU A 276 -4.72 7.35 -14.46
N GLY A 277 -5.58 7.14 -13.46
CA GLY A 277 -7.00 6.83 -13.64
C GLY A 277 -7.32 5.33 -13.82
N PHE A 278 -6.40 4.44 -13.46
CA PHE A 278 -6.53 2.98 -13.57
C PHE A 278 -6.90 2.30 -12.24
N SER A 279 -7.19 3.04 -11.16
CA SER A 279 -7.55 2.42 -9.87
C SER A 279 -8.88 1.67 -9.88
N GLY A 280 -9.86 2.12 -10.68
CA GLY A 280 -11.24 1.65 -10.59
C GLY A 280 -12.01 2.12 -9.35
N THR A 281 -11.32 2.71 -8.36
CA THR A 281 -11.92 3.30 -7.16
C THR A 281 -11.67 4.81 -7.11
N THR A 282 -12.62 5.54 -6.53
CA THR A 282 -12.52 6.99 -6.35
C THR A 282 -12.05 7.38 -4.96
N LEU A 283 -11.56 6.44 -4.14
CA LEU A 283 -11.17 6.66 -2.75
C LEU A 283 -9.81 5.99 -2.48
N SER A 284 -8.77 6.60 -3.04
CA SER A 284 -7.37 6.26 -2.76
C SER A 284 -6.51 7.53 -2.84
N TRP A 285 -5.33 7.50 -2.24
CA TRP A 285 -4.45 8.67 -2.21
C TRP A 285 -3.97 9.09 -3.60
N GLY A 286 -3.62 8.13 -4.45
CA GLY A 286 -3.20 8.44 -5.83
C GLY A 286 -4.30 9.12 -6.66
N PHE A 287 -5.57 8.72 -6.45
CA PHE A 287 -6.71 9.38 -7.08
C PHE A 287 -6.85 10.84 -6.62
N ASP A 288 -6.67 11.10 -5.32
CA ASP A 288 -6.75 12.47 -4.76
C ASP A 288 -5.65 13.39 -5.29
N ILE A 289 -4.43 12.86 -5.43
CA ILE A 289 -3.32 13.59 -6.04
C ILE A 289 -3.65 13.98 -7.49
N ALA A 290 -4.26 13.07 -8.27
CA ALA A 290 -4.68 13.37 -9.63
C ALA A 290 -5.74 14.47 -9.70
N GLN A 291 -6.71 14.47 -8.77
CA GLN A 291 -7.72 15.53 -8.67
C GLN A 291 -7.07 16.88 -8.30
N GLY A 292 -6.06 16.88 -7.43
CA GLY A 292 -5.36 18.10 -7.01
C GLY A 292 -4.41 18.70 -8.05
N ARG A 293 -4.02 17.94 -9.09
CA ARG A 293 -3.01 18.36 -10.09
C ARG A 293 -3.33 19.71 -10.75
N GLN A 294 -4.60 19.94 -11.11
CA GLN A 294 -5.03 21.20 -11.74
C GLN A 294 -5.13 22.37 -10.76
N TYR A 295 -5.08 22.10 -9.45
CA TYR A 295 -5.32 23.08 -8.40
C TYR A 295 -4.06 23.39 -7.58
N LEU A 296 -2.88 22.90 -7.96
CA LEU A 296 -1.65 23.11 -7.18
C LEU A 296 -1.39 24.59 -6.84
N ALA A 297 -1.63 25.50 -7.79
CA ALA A 297 -1.43 26.92 -7.56
C ALA A 297 -2.48 27.58 -6.64
N THR A 298 -3.66 26.98 -6.47
CA THR A 298 -4.80 27.63 -5.78
C THR A 298 -5.39 26.84 -4.61
N ALA A 299 -5.05 25.55 -4.49
CA ALA A 299 -5.49 24.60 -3.48
C ALA A 299 -4.48 23.43 -3.39
N TRP A 300 -3.23 23.76 -3.08
CA TRP A 300 -2.11 22.80 -2.99
C TRP A 300 -2.40 21.60 -2.08
N TRP A 301 -3.17 21.80 -1.00
CA TRP A 301 -3.48 20.77 0.00
C TRP A 301 -4.17 19.54 -0.60
N VAL A 302 -4.92 19.71 -1.70
CA VAL A 302 -5.63 18.61 -2.37
C VAL A 302 -4.67 17.54 -2.88
N ALA A 303 -3.48 17.93 -3.36
CA ALA A 303 -2.47 16.98 -3.81
C ALA A 303 -1.44 16.68 -2.71
N THR A 304 -1.02 17.69 -1.93
CA THR A 304 0.08 17.53 -0.98
C THR A 304 -0.29 16.64 0.21
N ILE A 305 -1.52 16.73 0.74
CA ILE A 305 -1.89 15.97 1.94
C ILE A 305 -1.92 14.45 1.67
N PRO A 306 -2.60 13.95 0.62
CA PRO A 306 -2.50 12.52 0.27
C PRO A 306 -1.08 12.11 -0.10
N GLY A 307 -0.30 12.99 -0.74
CA GLY A 307 1.11 12.74 -1.04
C GLY A 307 1.96 12.49 0.21
N LEU A 308 1.79 13.32 1.25
CA LEU A 308 2.44 13.11 2.54
C LEU A 308 2.02 11.78 3.19
N ALA A 309 0.74 11.41 3.07
CA ALA A 309 0.24 10.15 3.61
C ALA A 309 0.91 8.93 2.93
N ILE A 310 1.12 8.98 1.61
CA ILE A 310 1.91 7.95 0.88
C ILE A 310 3.35 7.93 1.40
N VAL A 311 4.01 9.09 1.51
CA VAL A 311 5.40 9.19 1.96
C VAL A 311 5.57 8.58 3.35
N PHE A 312 4.73 8.94 4.32
CA PHE A 312 4.81 8.38 5.67
C PHE A 312 4.55 6.88 5.68
N SER A 313 3.61 6.39 4.88
CA SER A 313 3.32 4.95 4.78
C SER A 313 4.51 4.17 4.21
N VAL A 314 5.10 4.66 3.11
CA VAL A 314 6.24 4.02 2.45
C VAL A 314 7.47 4.02 3.34
N ILE A 315 7.79 5.15 3.97
CA ILE A 315 8.91 5.23 4.93
C ILE A 315 8.68 4.24 6.07
N SER A 316 7.47 4.23 6.64
CA SER A 316 7.14 3.36 7.75
C SER A 316 7.28 1.88 7.42
N VAL A 317 6.78 1.44 6.27
CA VAL A 317 6.91 0.04 5.81
C VAL A 317 8.36 -0.33 5.51
N ASN A 318 9.13 0.56 4.87
CA ASN A 318 10.56 0.32 4.61
C ASN A 318 11.36 0.18 5.91
N LEU A 319 11.14 1.07 6.89
CA LEU A 319 11.80 0.98 8.19
C LEU A 319 11.48 -0.31 8.94
N ILE A 320 10.25 -0.82 8.79
CA ILE A 320 9.86 -2.12 9.34
C ILE A 320 10.59 -3.26 8.61
N GLY A 321 10.72 -3.16 7.29
CA GLY A 321 11.44 -4.15 6.48
C GLY A 321 12.93 -4.21 6.80
N ASP A 322 13.58 -3.05 6.98
CA ASP A 322 14.98 -2.96 7.40
C ASP A 322 15.17 -3.55 8.80
N TRP A 323 14.30 -3.18 9.76
CA TRP A 323 14.33 -3.80 11.09
C TRP A 323 14.12 -5.32 11.04
N LEU A 324 13.20 -5.79 10.21
CA LEU A 324 12.94 -7.22 10.04
C LEU A 324 14.16 -7.93 9.44
N ARG A 325 14.84 -7.28 8.49
CA ARG A 325 16.09 -7.77 7.90
C ARG A 325 17.17 -7.91 8.96
N ASP A 326 17.46 -6.84 9.69
CA ASP A 326 18.53 -6.79 10.69
C ASP A 326 18.29 -7.80 11.83
N ALA A 327 17.03 -7.92 12.28
CA ALA A 327 16.67 -8.87 13.34
C ALA A 327 16.72 -10.34 12.92
N LEU A 328 16.63 -10.61 11.62
CA LEU A 328 16.62 -11.96 11.05
C LEU A 328 17.97 -12.37 10.44
N ASP A 329 18.90 -11.44 10.25
CA ASP A 329 20.26 -11.71 9.78
C ASP A 329 21.05 -12.50 10.86
N PRO A 330 21.53 -13.72 10.55
CA PRO A 330 22.32 -14.52 11.50
C PRO A 330 23.76 -14.02 11.70
N GLY A 331 24.25 -13.09 10.87
CA GLY A 331 25.69 -12.83 10.70
C GLY A 331 26.40 -11.94 11.72
N ILE A 332 25.70 -11.25 12.63
CA ILE A 332 26.31 -10.13 13.40
C ILE A 332 26.89 -10.57 14.76
N GLU A 333 26.65 -11.79 15.24
CA GLU A 333 27.17 -12.24 16.56
C GLU A 333 28.35 -13.24 16.48
N GLY A 334 29.02 -13.37 15.33
CA GLY A 334 30.13 -14.32 15.12
C GLY A 334 31.57 -13.76 15.20
N GLU A 335 31.78 -12.45 15.11
CA GLU A 335 33.13 -11.83 15.07
C GLU A 335 33.53 -11.13 16.38
N GLY A 336 32.91 -11.52 17.49
CA GLY A 336 33.33 -11.15 18.85
C GLY A 336 34.11 -12.28 19.52
N GLY A 337 35.14 -12.80 18.84
CA GLY A 337 36.07 -13.75 19.45
C GLY A 337 36.95 -13.04 20.49
N VAL A 338 36.64 -13.25 21.77
CA VAL A 338 37.61 -13.26 22.88
C VAL A 338 37.27 -14.44 23.77
#